data_AF-A0A4Y4AWR8-F1
#
_entry.id   AF-A0A4Y4AWR8-F1
#
_cell.length_a   1.000
_cell.length_b   1.000
_cell.length_c   1.000
_cell.angle_alpha   90.00
_cell.angle_beta   90.00
_cell.angle_gamma   90.00
#
_symmetry.space_group_name_H-M   'P 1'
#
loop_
_entity.id
_entity.type
_entity.pdbx_description
1 polymer ?
#
loop_
_entity_poly.entity_id
_entity_poly.type
_entity_poly.pdbx_seq_one_letter_code
_entity_poly.pdbx_strand_id
1 'polypeptide(L)'
;MKRIIFLIVIIALVSCKKEKTKSSTSSVTEGIPIARSVSKIIKQRDFSIKNFSRIELISYYDRISWDTIKYKGEQPINKILVDDFKLTFDSTMVQERVVLNKTQEKELINLIVCDTCIPEEISSACYMPRHMIIFRDSKDRIIGYNEFCLNCAGSRISPNLDGFQKYCYSDMGELFKKFGIKLFVEDDQLGKEYSIIDSLKRSKKKLK
;
A
#
# COMPACT_ATOMS: atom_id res chain seq x y z
N MET A 1 -72.03 -39.48 -21.01
CA MET A 1 -71.71 -39.27 -22.44
C MET A 1 -70.23 -38.93 -22.55
N LYS A 2 -69.43 -39.84 -23.11
CA LYS A 2 -67.98 -39.69 -23.30
C LYS A 2 -67.72 -38.70 -24.45
N ARG A 3 -66.77 -37.78 -24.29
CA ARG A 3 -66.18 -37.02 -25.41
C ARG A 3 -64.67 -37.16 -25.37
N ILE A 4 -64.17 -37.81 -26.41
CA ILE A 4 -62.78 -37.89 -26.83
C ILE A 4 -62.46 -36.58 -27.56
N ILE A 5 -61.34 -35.93 -27.23
CA ILE A 5 -60.70 -34.96 -28.11
C ILE A 5 -59.19 -35.22 -28.07
N PHE A 6 -58.69 -35.78 -29.18
CA PHE A 6 -57.28 -35.77 -29.55
C PHE A 6 -56.95 -34.40 -30.13
N LEU A 7 -55.80 -33.82 -29.76
CA LEU A 7 -55.19 -32.73 -30.52
C LEU A 7 -53.68 -32.94 -30.60
N ILE A 8 -53.27 -33.28 -31.81
CA ILE A 8 -51.91 -33.40 -32.31
C ILE A 8 -51.40 -31.98 -32.55
N VAL A 9 -50.23 -31.64 -32.00
CA VAL A 9 -49.49 -30.43 -32.39
C VAL A 9 -48.14 -30.85 -32.96
N ILE A 10 -48.06 -30.77 -34.29
CA ILE A 10 -46.83 -30.82 -35.07
C ILE A 10 -46.25 -29.42 -35.04
N ILE A 11 -45.04 -29.25 -34.49
CA ILE A 11 -44.19 -28.09 -34.80
C ILE A 11 -42.87 -28.65 -35.34
N ALA A 12 -42.84 -28.80 -36.66
CA ALA A 12 -41.62 -28.98 -37.41
C ALA A 12 -40.99 -27.60 -37.64
N LEU A 13 -39.71 -27.50 -37.27
CA LEU A 13 -38.63 -26.77 -37.92
C LEU A 13 -38.83 -25.28 -38.18
N VAL A 14 -37.84 -24.46 -37.77
CA VAL A 14 -37.06 -23.63 -38.70
C VAL A 14 -35.87 -23.00 -37.94
N SER A 15 -34.68 -23.45 -38.36
CA SER A 15 -33.46 -22.67 -38.59
C SER A 15 -32.64 -22.13 -37.42
N CYS A 16 -31.62 -22.92 -37.05
CA CYS A 16 -30.35 -22.39 -36.56
C CYS A 16 -29.49 -21.90 -37.73
N LYS A 17 -29.21 -20.60 -37.80
CA LYS A 17 -27.86 -20.00 -37.99
C LYS A 17 -27.95 -18.50 -38.33
N LYS A 18 -27.31 -17.64 -37.53
CA LYS A 18 -26.06 -16.93 -37.92
C LYS A 18 -25.53 -16.03 -36.80
N GLU A 19 -24.21 -15.90 -36.81
CA GLU A 19 -23.33 -15.12 -35.93
C GLU A 19 -23.60 -13.59 -35.96
N LYS A 20 -23.29 -12.89 -34.85
CA LYS A 20 -22.25 -11.85 -34.74
C LYS A 20 -22.31 -11.11 -33.38
N THR A 21 -21.17 -11.13 -32.70
CA THR A 21 -20.45 -10.00 -32.06
C THR A 21 -21.20 -8.82 -31.41
N LYS A 22 -20.79 -8.57 -30.16
CA LYS A 22 -20.73 -7.33 -29.35
C LYS A 22 -21.87 -6.99 -28.37
N SER A 23 -21.38 -6.62 -27.19
CA SER A 23 -21.95 -5.64 -26.24
C SER A 23 -23.05 -6.13 -25.31
N SER A 24 -22.65 -6.66 -24.16
CA SER A 24 -23.46 -6.62 -22.94
C SER A 24 -22.96 -5.51 -22.03
N THR A 25 -23.62 -4.37 -22.19
CA THR A 25 -23.84 -3.34 -21.18
C THR A 25 -24.18 -4.01 -19.84
N SER A 26 -23.41 -3.69 -18.79
CA SER A 26 -23.83 -3.95 -17.41
C SER A 26 -24.35 -2.65 -16.80
N SER A 27 -25.48 -2.81 -16.15
CA SER A 27 -26.36 -1.83 -15.52
C SER A 27 -25.70 -0.83 -14.58
N VAL A 28 -26.32 0.35 -14.55
CA VAL A 28 -26.13 1.46 -13.61
C VAL A 28 -26.14 0.99 -12.15
N THR A 29 -25.13 1.42 -11.40
CA THR A 29 -25.29 1.87 -10.01
C THR A 29 -24.42 3.09 -9.85
N GLU A 30 -25.02 4.22 -9.52
CA GLU A 30 -24.34 5.49 -9.28
C GLU A 30 -23.35 5.33 -8.13
N GLY A 31 -22.07 5.55 -8.44
CA GLY A 31 -20.97 5.58 -7.50
C GLY A 31 -19.80 6.30 -8.16
N ILE A 32 -19.41 7.41 -7.54
CA ILE A 32 -18.28 8.31 -7.81
C ILE A 32 -17.24 7.77 -8.82
N PRO A 33 -16.87 8.53 -9.87
CA PRO A 33 -15.85 8.07 -10.81
C PRO A 33 -14.50 8.00 -10.10
N ILE A 34 -14.07 6.78 -9.82
CA ILE A 34 -12.70 6.49 -9.39
C ILE A 34 -11.80 6.89 -10.55
N ALA A 35 -11.03 7.96 -10.36
CA ALA A 35 -9.98 8.37 -11.29
C ALA A 35 -9.05 7.19 -11.52
N ARG A 36 -9.07 6.67 -12.75
CA ARG A 36 -8.35 5.47 -13.17
C ARG A 36 -6.85 5.77 -13.25
N SER A 37 -6.07 5.30 -12.29
CA SER A 37 -4.76 4.72 -12.62
C SER A 37 -5.06 3.30 -13.11
N VAL A 38 -4.97 3.08 -14.43
CA VAL A 38 -5.25 1.78 -15.06
C VAL A 38 -4.03 0.89 -14.89
N SER A 39 -3.76 0.47 -13.65
CA SER A 39 -2.97 -0.72 -13.41
C SER A 39 -3.95 -1.90 -13.38
N LYS A 40 -3.84 -2.81 -14.36
CA LYS A 40 -4.75 -3.96 -14.49
C LYS A 40 -4.60 -4.82 -13.24
N ILE A 41 -5.65 -4.98 -12.44
CA ILE A 41 -5.63 -5.84 -11.25
C ILE A 41 -5.25 -7.26 -11.70
N ILE A 42 -4.07 -7.72 -11.26
CA ILE A 42 -3.52 -9.04 -11.58
C ILE A 42 -4.13 -10.09 -10.64
N LYS A 43 -4.20 -9.76 -9.34
CA LYS A 43 -4.71 -10.63 -8.27
C LYS A 43 -5.19 -9.78 -7.10
N GLN A 44 -6.27 -10.19 -6.44
CA GLN A 44 -6.74 -9.60 -5.18
C GLN A 44 -6.59 -10.63 -4.05
N ARG A 45 -6.24 -10.18 -2.85
CA ARG A 45 -6.00 -11.03 -1.67
C ARG A 45 -6.75 -10.52 -0.45
N ASP A 46 -7.00 -11.41 0.51
CA ASP A 46 -7.54 -10.99 1.80
C ASP A 46 -6.47 -10.29 2.63
N PHE A 47 -6.75 -9.08 3.10
CA PHE A 47 -5.83 -8.36 3.96
C PHE A 47 -5.57 -9.12 5.27
N SER A 48 -4.31 -9.31 5.63
CA SER A 48 -3.87 -10.22 6.69
C SER A 48 -4.06 -9.68 8.11
N ILE A 49 -3.96 -8.37 8.33
CA ILE A 49 -4.12 -7.76 9.66
C ILE A 49 -5.60 -7.49 9.90
N LYS A 50 -6.26 -8.34 10.70
CA LYS A 50 -7.71 -8.23 10.96
C LYS A 50 -8.06 -7.36 12.17
N ASN A 51 -7.15 -7.16 13.10
CA ASN A 51 -7.41 -6.56 14.41
C ASN A 51 -6.72 -5.21 14.64
N PHE A 52 -6.40 -4.48 13.57
CA PHE A 52 -5.93 -3.09 13.71
C PHE A 52 -7.12 -2.17 14.05
N SER A 53 -6.88 -1.13 14.84
CA SER A 53 -7.85 -0.08 15.14
C SER A 53 -7.56 1.21 14.37
N ARG A 54 -6.29 1.46 14.00
CA ARG A 54 -5.88 2.62 13.21
C ARG A 54 -4.70 2.30 12.30
N ILE A 55 -4.60 3.06 11.21
CA ILE A 55 -3.42 3.11 10.36
C ILE A 55 -2.78 4.50 10.46
N GLU A 56 -1.47 4.54 10.61
CA GLU A 56 -0.68 5.76 10.59
C GLU A 56 0.29 5.72 9.42
N LEU A 57 0.43 6.83 8.72
CA LEU A 57 1.55 7.08 7.84
C LEU A 57 2.56 7.93 8.60
N ILE A 58 3.82 7.53 8.60
CA ILE A 58 4.91 8.35 9.08
C ILE A 58 5.92 8.62 7.98
N SER A 59 6.47 9.82 8.00
CA SER A 59 7.54 10.22 7.11
C SER A 59 8.71 10.82 7.87
N TYR A 60 9.90 10.57 7.36
CA TYR A 60 11.18 11.04 7.87
C TYR A 60 12.14 11.18 6.69
N TYR A 61 13.20 11.96 6.87
CA TYR A 61 14.35 11.90 5.96
C TYR A 61 14.98 10.50 5.97
N ASP A 62 15.80 10.17 4.98
CA ASP A 62 16.38 8.83 4.83
C ASP A 62 16.86 8.24 6.16
N ARG A 63 16.17 7.19 6.62
CA ARG A 63 16.44 6.57 7.92
C ARG A 63 17.86 6.04 8.01
N ILE A 64 18.37 5.44 6.95
CA ILE A 64 19.71 4.84 6.96
C ILE A 64 20.78 5.91 7.24
N SER A 65 20.53 7.15 6.83
CA SER A 65 21.43 8.27 7.02
C SER A 65 21.46 8.85 8.44
N TRP A 66 20.43 8.62 9.27
CA TRP A 66 20.38 9.18 10.62
C TRP A 66 20.21 8.19 11.77
N ASP A 67 19.68 7.01 11.50
CA ASP A 67 19.50 5.98 12.50
C ASP A 67 20.86 5.40 12.87
N THR A 68 21.29 5.64 14.10
CA THR A 68 22.57 5.15 14.65
C THR A 68 22.36 4.11 15.75
N ILE A 69 21.10 3.77 16.03
CA ILE A 69 20.73 2.87 17.12
C ILE A 69 20.88 1.44 16.65
N LYS A 70 21.82 0.69 17.24
CA LYS A 70 21.87 -0.76 17.11
C LYS A 70 20.74 -1.40 17.92
N TYR A 71 20.20 -2.51 17.45
CA TYR A 71 19.15 -3.23 18.18
C TYR A 71 19.40 -4.74 18.09
N LYS A 72 19.45 -5.42 19.24
CA LYS A 72 19.79 -6.86 19.34
C LYS A 72 21.06 -7.24 18.56
N GLY A 73 22.10 -6.38 18.62
CA GLY A 73 23.37 -6.59 17.93
C GLY A 73 23.40 -6.16 16.46
N GLU A 74 22.24 -5.90 15.86
CA GLU A 74 22.13 -5.55 14.44
C GLU A 74 22.31 -4.06 14.17
N GLN A 75 22.93 -3.76 13.02
CA GLN A 75 23.10 -2.40 12.51
C GLN A 75 21.77 -1.84 11.97
N PRO A 76 21.60 -0.51 11.89
CA PRO A 76 20.38 0.15 11.40
C PRO A 76 19.82 -0.37 10.07
N ILE A 77 20.69 -0.82 9.15
CA ILE A 77 20.29 -1.37 7.85
C ILE A 77 19.60 -2.74 7.98
N ASN A 78 20.01 -3.57 8.94
CA ASN A 78 19.53 -4.95 9.10
C ASN A 78 18.59 -5.14 10.29
N LYS A 79 18.63 -4.27 11.30
CA LYS A 79 17.87 -4.45 12.55
C LYS A 79 16.37 -4.52 12.34
N ILE A 80 15.65 -5.33 13.11
CA ILE A 80 14.17 -5.28 13.10
C ILE A 80 13.69 -3.87 13.44
N LEU A 81 12.67 -3.35 12.73
CA LEU A 81 12.21 -1.95 12.90
C LEU A 81 11.11 -1.79 13.95
N VAL A 82 10.36 -2.86 14.20
CA VAL A 82 9.34 -2.94 15.23
C VAL A 82 9.56 -4.19 16.05
N ASP A 83 9.71 -4.02 17.36
CA ASP A 83 9.79 -5.13 18.32
C ASP A 83 9.14 -4.69 19.64
N ASP A 84 8.62 -5.65 20.40
CA ASP A 84 7.79 -5.39 21.59
C ASP A 84 6.75 -4.27 21.35
N PHE A 85 6.07 -4.35 20.19
CA PHE A 85 5.03 -3.42 19.75
C PHE A 85 5.45 -1.95 19.57
N LYS A 86 6.76 -1.66 19.52
CA LYS A 86 7.33 -0.31 19.44
C LYS A 86 8.40 -0.20 18.34
N LEU A 87 8.67 1.03 17.90
CA LEU A 87 9.78 1.30 16.98
C LEU A 87 11.12 1.05 17.68
N THR A 88 12.08 0.48 16.97
CA THR A 88 13.45 0.22 17.46
C THR A 88 14.46 1.30 17.03
N PHE A 89 13.95 2.37 16.42
CA PHE A 89 14.71 3.58 16.08
C PHE A 89 14.11 4.79 16.79
N ASP A 90 14.83 5.90 16.78
CA ASP A 90 14.42 7.13 17.44
C ASP A 90 13.19 7.76 16.76
N SER A 91 12.01 7.56 17.35
CA SER A 91 10.74 8.07 16.81
C SER A 91 10.65 9.59 16.80
N THR A 92 11.52 10.31 17.51
CA THR A 92 11.56 11.77 17.47
C THR A 92 12.23 12.31 16.19
N MET A 93 12.76 11.43 15.33
CA MET A 93 13.19 11.78 13.97
C MET A 93 12.04 11.79 12.94
N VAL A 94 10.84 11.33 13.32
CA VAL A 94 9.63 11.41 12.48
C VAL A 94 9.27 12.88 12.29
N GLN A 95 9.17 13.32 11.03
CA GLN A 95 8.85 14.70 10.64
C GLN A 95 7.36 14.89 10.40
N GLU A 96 6.69 13.86 9.86
CA GLU A 96 5.27 13.90 9.56
C GLU A 96 4.59 12.64 10.08
N ARG A 97 3.37 12.81 10.60
CA ARG A 97 2.47 11.72 10.99
C ARG A 97 1.06 12.07 10.54
N VAL A 98 0.45 11.17 9.77
CA VAL A 98 -0.94 11.27 9.35
C VAL A 98 -1.68 10.03 9.87
N VAL A 99 -2.73 10.25 10.67
CA VAL A 99 -3.65 9.20 11.09
C VAL A 99 -4.74 9.09 10.03
N LEU A 100 -4.91 7.92 9.43
CA LEU A 100 -5.87 7.73 8.36
C LEU A 100 -7.30 7.66 8.90
N ASN A 101 -8.22 8.34 8.22
CA ASN A 101 -9.66 8.14 8.42
C ASN A 101 -10.14 6.88 7.70
N LYS A 102 -11.40 6.46 7.95
CA LYS A 102 -11.95 5.21 7.39
C LYS A 102 -11.99 5.16 5.86
N THR A 103 -12.13 6.29 5.18
CA THR A 103 -12.06 6.33 3.72
C THR A 103 -10.63 6.10 3.23
N GLN A 104 -9.66 6.78 3.85
CA GLN A 104 -8.24 6.62 3.53
C GLN A 104 -7.72 5.21 3.86
N GLU A 105 -8.14 4.62 4.98
CA GLU A 105 -7.81 3.23 5.33
C GLU A 105 -8.28 2.25 4.25
N LYS A 106 -9.52 2.41 3.76
CA LYS A 106 -10.07 1.56 2.69
C LYS A 106 -9.29 1.73 1.38
N GLU A 107 -9.00 2.96 0.98
CA GLU A 107 -8.21 3.23 -0.23
C GLU A 107 -6.81 2.62 -0.16
N LEU A 108 -6.13 2.76 0.98
CA LEU A 108 -4.82 2.16 1.21
C LEU A 108 -4.88 0.63 1.16
N ILE A 109 -5.82 0.03 1.88
CA ILE A 109 -5.96 -1.43 1.92
C ILE A 109 -6.27 -1.95 0.51
N ASN A 110 -7.16 -1.30 -0.23
CA ASN A 110 -7.49 -1.68 -1.61
C ASN A 110 -6.24 -1.67 -2.52
N LEU A 111 -5.36 -0.69 -2.38
CA LEU A 111 -4.09 -0.66 -3.10
C LEU A 111 -3.18 -1.82 -2.67
N ILE A 112 -3.02 -2.05 -1.36
CA ILE A 112 -2.12 -3.07 -0.80
C ILE A 112 -2.54 -4.50 -1.17
N VAL A 113 -3.85 -4.78 -1.22
CA VAL A 113 -4.36 -6.13 -1.51
C VAL A 113 -4.42 -6.47 -2.99
N CYS A 114 -4.26 -5.48 -3.87
CA CYS A 114 -4.27 -5.67 -5.30
C CYS A 114 -2.84 -5.76 -5.83
N ASP A 115 -2.54 -6.85 -6.53
CA ASP A 115 -1.34 -6.95 -7.34
C ASP A 115 -1.58 -6.08 -8.58
N THR A 116 -1.08 -4.85 -8.56
CA THR A 116 -1.26 -3.88 -9.66
C THR A 116 0.02 -3.69 -10.48
N CYS A 117 1.16 -4.13 -9.96
CA CYS A 117 2.44 -4.11 -10.64
C CYS A 117 2.99 -5.53 -10.77
N ILE A 118 3.47 -5.87 -11.96
CA ILE A 118 4.46 -6.94 -12.09
C ILE A 118 5.77 -6.27 -11.71
N PRO A 119 6.45 -6.68 -10.62
CA PRO A 119 7.75 -6.10 -10.31
C PRO A 119 8.66 -6.40 -11.51
N GLU A 120 8.89 -5.40 -12.35
CA GLU A 120 10.13 -5.37 -13.12
C GLU A 120 11.25 -5.44 -12.09
N GLU A 121 12.27 -6.25 -12.33
CA GLU A 121 13.43 -6.35 -11.45
C GLU A 121 14.08 -4.96 -11.39
N ILE A 122 13.63 -4.12 -10.46
CA ILE A 122 14.30 -2.88 -10.10
C ILE A 122 15.53 -3.33 -9.31
N SER A 123 16.53 -3.77 -10.07
CA SER A 123 17.90 -3.98 -9.63
C SER A 123 18.46 -2.63 -9.24
N SER A 124 18.18 -2.19 -8.03
CA SER A 124 19.02 -1.18 -7.40
C SER A 124 19.20 -1.54 -5.93
N ALA A 125 20.46 -1.70 -5.53
CA ALA A 125 20.89 -1.93 -4.14
C ALA A 125 20.64 -0.73 -3.21
N CYS A 126 19.74 0.18 -3.61
CA CYS A 126 19.39 1.36 -2.85
C CYS A 126 18.33 0.96 -1.81
N TYR A 127 18.48 1.46 -0.59
CA TYR A 127 17.44 1.42 0.41
C TYR A 127 17.51 2.71 1.22
N MET A 128 16.85 3.75 0.70
CA MET A 128 16.77 5.07 1.33
C MET A 128 15.32 5.36 1.75
N PRO A 129 14.79 4.66 2.76
CA PRO A 129 13.40 4.75 3.14
C PRO A 129 13.09 6.09 3.80
N ARG A 130 11.99 6.70 3.37
CA ARG A 130 11.48 7.98 3.89
C ARG A 130 10.06 7.89 4.42
N HIS A 131 9.43 6.72 4.25
CA HIS A 131 8.02 6.50 4.52
C HIS A 131 7.81 5.13 5.15
N MET A 132 6.90 5.08 6.12
CA MET A 132 6.43 3.83 6.72
C MET A 132 4.93 3.90 6.99
N ILE A 133 4.23 2.81 6.66
CA ILE A 133 2.86 2.54 7.08
C ILE A 133 2.93 1.77 8.40
N ILE A 134 2.16 2.18 9.40
CA ILE A 134 2.07 1.55 10.71
C ILE A 134 0.61 1.14 10.96
N PHE A 135 0.41 -0.13 11.34
CA PHE A 135 -0.87 -0.66 11.79
C PHE A 135 -0.82 -0.80 13.31
N ARG A 136 -1.75 -0.16 14.02
CA ARG A 136 -1.87 -0.31 15.47
C ARG A 136 -3.15 -0.98 15.88
N ASP A 137 -3.12 -1.68 17.00
CA ASP A 137 -4.31 -2.18 17.67
C ASP A 137 -4.94 -1.14 18.62
N SER A 138 -6.05 -1.53 19.25
CA SER A 138 -6.80 -0.71 20.20
C SER A 138 -6.03 -0.35 21.47
N LYS A 139 -4.89 -0.99 21.75
CA LYS A 139 -3.97 -0.70 22.85
C LYS A 139 -2.80 0.17 22.40
N ASP A 140 -2.87 0.77 21.21
CA ASP A 140 -1.82 1.58 20.59
C ASP A 140 -0.53 0.82 20.25
N ARG A 141 -0.57 -0.52 20.26
CA ARG A 141 0.57 -1.39 19.95
C ARG A 141 0.78 -1.47 18.45
N ILE A 142 2.02 -1.34 17.98
CA ILE A 142 2.33 -1.59 16.56
C ILE A 142 2.27 -3.09 16.30
N ILE A 143 1.31 -3.50 15.47
CA ILE A 143 1.07 -4.91 15.12
C ILE A 143 1.43 -5.23 13.67
N GLY A 144 1.80 -4.24 12.87
CA GLY A 144 2.33 -4.42 11.53
C GLY A 144 2.94 -3.14 11.00
N TYR A 145 3.89 -3.27 10.08
CA TYR A 145 4.51 -2.13 9.43
C TYR A 145 4.97 -2.47 8.01
N ASN A 146 5.10 -1.44 7.19
CA ASN A 146 5.69 -1.50 5.86
C ASN A 146 6.52 -0.22 5.64
N GLU A 147 7.84 -0.32 5.74
CA GLU A 147 8.81 0.74 5.37
C GLU A 147 9.27 0.52 3.94
N PHE A 148 9.27 1.57 3.13
CA PHE A 148 9.70 1.45 1.74
C PHE A 148 10.38 2.70 1.21
N CYS A 149 11.18 2.49 0.16
CA CYS A 149 11.76 3.54 -0.64
C CYS A 149 11.00 3.63 -1.97
N LEU A 150 10.39 4.78 -2.23
CA LEU A 150 9.62 5.01 -3.44
C LEU A 150 10.48 4.98 -4.72
N ASN A 151 11.77 5.30 -4.61
CA ASN A 151 12.66 5.45 -5.78
C ASN A 151 13.21 4.11 -6.29
N CYS A 152 13.44 3.15 -5.39
CA CYS A 152 14.12 1.89 -5.72
C CYS A 152 13.30 0.63 -5.42
N ALA A 153 12.04 0.78 -4.98
CA ALA A 153 11.18 -0.32 -4.56
C ALA A 153 11.72 -1.19 -3.40
N GLY A 154 12.85 -0.80 -2.78
CA GLY A 154 13.41 -1.46 -1.61
C GLY A 154 12.51 -1.27 -0.39
N SER A 155 12.29 -2.34 0.36
CA SER A 155 11.30 -2.33 1.44
C SER A 155 11.67 -3.24 2.60
N ARG A 156 11.05 -2.98 3.75
CA ARG A 156 11.09 -3.84 4.94
C ARG A 156 9.71 -3.88 5.56
N ILE A 157 9.25 -5.10 5.82
CA ILE A 157 7.87 -5.38 6.15
C ILE A 157 7.77 -6.31 7.35
N SER A 158 6.70 -6.18 8.12
CA SER A 158 6.41 -7.14 9.18
C SER A 158 5.98 -8.49 8.57
N PRO A 159 6.28 -9.63 9.22
CA PRO A 159 5.98 -10.96 8.68
C PRO A 159 4.51 -11.18 8.29
N ASN A 160 3.58 -10.56 9.00
CA ASN A 160 2.15 -10.66 8.70
C ASN A 160 1.73 -9.90 7.43
N LEU A 161 2.57 -9.05 6.86
CA LEU A 161 2.31 -8.35 5.60
C LEU A 161 3.21 -8.86 4.46
N ASP A 162 3.90 -9.98 4.65
CA ASP A 162 4.74 -10.56 3.62
C ASP A 162 3.94 -10.81 2.32
N GLY A 163 4.58 -10.46 1.20
CA GLY A 163 3.99 -10.50 -0.13
C GLY A 163 2.97 -9.41 -0.46
N PHE A 164 2.56 -8.50 0.44
CA PHE A 164 1.56 -7.44 0.15
C PHE A 164 2.14 -6.18 -0.54
N GLN A 165 3.38 -6.24 -1.04
CA GLN A 165 4.05 -5.14 -1.74
C GLN A 165 4.07 -5.35 -3.26
N LYS A 166 2.92 -5.65 -3.84
CA LYS A 166 2.77 -5.89 -5.30
C LYS A 166 2.00 -4.78 -6.01
N TYR A 167 2.05 -3.59 -5.43
CA TYR A 167 1.51 -2.37 -6.02
C TYR A 167 2.61 -1.55 -6.68
N CYS A 168 2.25 -0.68 -7.62
CA CYS A 168 3.20 0.29 -8.18
C CYS A 168 3.60 1.29 -7.10
N TYR A 169 4.90 1.53 -6.89
CA TYR A 169 5.36 2.52 -5.92
C TYR A 169 4.95 3.95 -6.30
N SER A 170 4.75 4.24 -7.59
CA SER A 170 4.14 5.49 -8.06
C SER A 170 2.73 5.69 -7.51
N ASP A 171 1.86 4.67 -7.61
CA ASP A 171 0.49 4.71 -7.08
C ASP A 171 0.51 4.93 -5.56
N MET A 172 1.44 4.28 -4.84
CA MET A 172 1.60 4.48 -3.40
C MET A 172 2.07 5.91 -3.06
N GLY A 173 3.00 6.46 -3.85
CA GLY A 173 3.47 7.84 -3.70
C GLY A 173 2.35 8.86 -3.93
N GLU A 174 1.54 8.68 -4.97
CA GLU A 174 0.35 9.51 -5.22
C GLU A 174 -0.67 9.42 -4.09
N LEU A 175 -0.90 8.21 -3.57
CA LEU A 175 -1.81 8.00 -2.45
C LEU A 175 -1.32 8.71 -1.18
N PHE A 176 -0.02 8.65 -0.89
CA PHE A 176 0.59 9.38 0.24
C PHE A 176 0.42 10.89 0.10
N LYS A 177 0.67 11.46 -1.10
CA LYS A 177 0.42 12.88 -1.40
C LYS A 177 -1.05 13.23 -1.18
N LYS A 178 -1.97 12.40 -1.69
CA LYS A 178 -3.43 12.57 -1.51
C LYS A 178 -3.82 12.56 -0.03
N PHE A 179 -3.15 11.78 0.81
CA PHE A 179 -3.42 11.70 2.25
C PHE A 179 -2.77 12.83 3.06
N GLY A 180 -2.01 13.73 2.42
CA GLY A 180 -1.46 14.93 3.05
C GLY A 180 -0.02 14.80 3.53
N ILE A 181 0.70 13.74 3.14
CA ILE A 181 2.16 13.68 3.28
C ILE A 181 2.77 14.73 2.34
N LYS A 182 3.76 15.48 2.83
CA LYS A 182 4.44 16.54 2.07
C LYS A 182 5.93 16.28 1.92
N LEU A 183 6.53 15.50 2.84
CA LEU A 183 7.94 15.16 2.78
C LEU A 183 8.21 14.18 1.62
N PHE A 184 8.61 14.70 0.46
CA PHE A 184 9.15 13.93 -0.64
C PHE A 184 10.48 14.55 -1.03
N VAL A 185 11.53 13.74 -1.17
CA VAL A 185 12.87 14.20 -1.52
C VAL A 185 13.18 13.68 -2.91
N GLU A 186 13.39 14.62 -3.83
CA GLU A 186 13.83 14.34 -5.20
C GLU A 186 15.36 14.22 -5.26
N ASP A 187 15.90 13.63 -6.32
CA ASP A 187 17.33 13.31 -6.41
C ASP A 187 18.23 14.56 -6.36
N ASP A 188 17.77 15.70 -6.89
CA ASP A 188 18.47 16.99 -6.84
C ASP A 188 18.42 17.65 -5.44
N GLN A 189 17.62 17.12 -4.52
CA GLN A 189 17.45 17.62 -3.15
C GLN A 189 18.22 16.79 -2.12
N LEU A 190 18.88 15.70 -2.51
CA LEU A 190 19.61 14.82 -1.59
C LEU A 190 20.65 15.58 -0.74
N GLY A 191 21.42 16.49 -1.34
CA GLY A 191 22.40 17.31 -0.59
C GLY A 191 21.75 18.19 0.49
N LYS A 192 20.54 18.71 0.22
CA LYS A 192 19.76 19.50 1.20
C LYS A 192 19.25 18.60 2.32
N GLU A 193 18.75 17.41 2.00
CA GLU A 193 18.33 16.41 2.99
C GLU A 193 19.45 16.06 3.96
N TYR A 194 20.65 15.73 3.46
CA TYR A 194 21.80 15.42 4.32
C TYR A 194 22.15 16.58 5.27
N SER A 195 22.09 17.81 4.76
CA SER A 195 22.34 19.01 5.56
C SER A 195 21.30 19.18 6.69
N ILE A 196 20.03 18.87 6.41
CA ILE A 196 18.94 18.90 7.40
C ILE A 196 19.15 17.81 8.44
N ILE A 197 19.46 16.58 8.01
CA ILE A 197 19.76 15.45 8.90
C ILE A 197 20.89 15.83 9.89
N ASP A 198 21.97 16.43 9.40
CA ASP A 198 23.10 16.83 10.24
C ASP A 198 22.74 17.95 11.23
N SER A 199 21.83 18.85 10.85
CA SER A 199 21.26 19.84 11.76
C SER A 199 20.44 19.17 12.87
N LEU A 200 19.54 18.25 12.51
CA LEU A 200 18.71 17.50 13.46
C LEU A 200 19.55 16.69 14.46
N LYS A 201 20.60 16.01 13.98
CA LYS A 201 21.55 15.27 14.84
C LYS A 201 22.25 16.20 15.84
N ARG A 202 22.70 17.38 15.39
CA ARG A 202 23.37 18.37 16.24
C ARG A 202 22.45 18.94 17.31
N SER A 203 21.22 19.29 16.95
CA SER A 203 20.21 19.80 17.88
C SER A 203 19.90 18.79 18.99
N LYS A 204 19.81 17.50 18.66
CA LYS A 204 19.60 16.44 19.65
C LYS A 204 20.75 16.21 20.60
N LYS A 205 22.00 16.34 20.13
CA LYS A 205 23.18 16.25 21.01
C LYS A 205 23.20 17.35 22.08
N LYS A 206 22.61 18.53 21.80
CA LYS A 206 22.53 19.64 22.77
C LYS A 206 21.45 19.46 23.84
N LEU A 207 20.50 18.54 23.64
CA LEU A 207 19.38 18.30 24.57
C LEU A 207 19.65 17.13 25.53
N LYS A 208 20.80 16.45 25.40
CA LYS A 208 21.28 15.38 26.29
C LYS A 208 22.40 15.91 27.17
#